data_AF-A0A7S2QXN9-F1
#
_entry.id   AF-A0A7S2QXN9-F1
#
_cell.length_a   1.000
_cell.length_b   1.000
_cell.length_c   1.000
_cell.angle_alpha   90.00
_cell.angle_beta   90.00
_cell.angle_gamma   90.00
#
_symmetry.space_group_name_H-M   'P 1'
#
loop_
_entity.id
_entity.type
_entity.pdbx_description
1 polymer ?
#
loop_
_entity_poly.entity_id
_entity_poly.type
_entity_poly.pdbx_seq_one_letter_code
_entity_poly.pdbx_strand_id
1 'polypeptide(L)'
;TTTTTTTMSSARAQHRGGRAMGGATAHPRASDRAVAMMRGASFARARAVVEDGESAMGAASTSSSAASSSSSSSWMTSTTRTKGRDARDYWFPVAFARDVRDKTSMATFDLFNVPWVLFRGEDGELGCVKDECAHRACPLSLGKVVEGRIQCPYHGWEYTTGGACVKMPSCKFLKDVVLN
;
A
#
# COMPACT_ATOMS: atom_id res chain seq x y z
N THR A 1 26.06 -61.96 -18.07
CA THR A 1 24.97 -62.86 -17.67
C THR A 1 25.24 -63.35 -16.27
N THR A 2 24.74 -62.65 -15.26
CA THR A 2 24.74 -63.14 -13.88
C THR A 2 23.45 -62.64 -13.25
N THR A 3 22.53 -63.58 -13.08
CA THR A 3 21.19 -63.38 -12.53
C THR A 3 21.29 -63.50 -11.02
N THR A 4 20.74 -62.53 -10.27
CA THR A 4 20.50 -62.71 -8.83
C THR A 4 19.08 -62.29 -8.53
N THR A 5 18.25 -63.31 -8.33
CA THR A 5 16.88 -63.24 -7.83
C THR A 5 16.93 -62.99 -6.32
N THR A 6 16.16 -62.03 -5.81
CA THR A 6 15.84 -61.96 -4.38
C THR A 6 14.37 -61.62 -4.20
N THR A 7 13.78 -62.40 -3.31
CA THR A 7 12.36 -62.67 -3.08
C THR A 7 11.68 -61.56 -2.28
N MET A 8 10.38 -61.37 -2.53
CA MET A 8 9.49 -60.48 -1.79
C MET A 8 9.25 -60.96 -0.35
N SER A 9 9.01 -60.03 0.57
CA SER A 9 8.10 -60.29 1.70
C SER A 9 7.31 -59.05 2.09
N SER A 10 6.00 -59.26 2.19
CA SER A 10 4.93 -58.30 2.44
C SER A 10 4.66 -58.20 3.93
N ALA A 11 4.49 -56.99 4.47
CA ALA A 11 3.83 -56.79 5.75
C ALA A 11 2.98 -55.51 5.69
N ARG A 12 1.68 -55.74 5.62
CA ARG A 12 0.58 -54.79 5.61
C ARG A 12 0.21 -54.46 7.05
N ALA A 13 0.23 -53.18 7.43
CA ALA A 13 -0.39 -52.71 8.67
C ALA A 13 -1.42 -51.64 8.32
N GLN A 14 -2.69 -51.94 8.59
CA GLN A 14 -3.83 -51.04 8.43
C GLN A 14 -4.38 -50.62 9.79
N HIS A 15 -4.71 -49.33 9.87
CA HIS A 15 -5.79 -48.67 10.64
C HIS A 15 -5.76 -48.61 12.18
N ARG A 16 -5.74 -47.36 12.68
CA ARG A 16 -6.80 -46.66 13.47
C ARG A 16 -6.19 -45.30 13.88
N GLY A 17 -6.75 -44.14 13.53
CA GLY A 17 -8.03 -43.61 13.99
C GLY A 17 -7.75 -42.48 14.99
N GLY A 18 -8.01 -41.22 14.61
CA GLY A 18 -7.78 -40.08 15.49
C GLY A 18 -8.02 -38.73 14.82
N ARG A 19 -9.28 -38.40 14.53
CA ARG A 19 -9.72 -37.02 14.28
C ARG A 19 -9.58 -36.24 15.58
N ALA A 20 -8.73 -35.21 15.61
CA ALA A 20 -8.83 -34.13 16.57
C ALA A 20 -9.23 -32.86 15.82
N MET A 21 -10.53 -32.59 15.80
CA MET A 21 -11.07 -31.25 15.60
C MET A 21 -10.67 -30.43 16.81
N GLY A 22 -9.77 -29.48 16.63
CA GLY A 22 -9.38 -28.49 17.63
C GLY A 22 -9.16 -27.16 16.93
N GLY A 23 -10.24 -26.43 16.70
CA GLY A 23 -10.21 -25.09 16.16
C GLY A 23 -9.47 -24.16 17.11
N ALA A 24 -8.23 -23.84 16.78
CA ALA A 24 -7.62 -22.62 17.23
C ALA A 24 -8.05 -21.54 16.23
N THR A 25 -8.99 -20.68 16.62
CA THR A 25 -9.15 -19.38 15.96
C THR A 25 -7.85 -18.63 16.16
N ALA A 26 -6.95 -18.73 15.18
CA ALA A 26 -5.70 -18.00 15.18
C ALA A 26 -6.04 -16.51 15.19
N HIS A 27 -5.72 -15.84 16.30
CA HIS A 27 -5.64 -14.38 16.30
C HIS A 27 -4.67 -13.95 15.19
N PRO A 28 -5.01 -12.95 14.36
CA PRO A 28 -4.09 -12.50 13.33
C PRO A 28 -2.78 -12.07 14.00
N ARG A 29 -1.67 -12.72 13.62
CA ARG A 29 -0.33 -12.33 14.06
C ARG A 29 -0.10 -10.88 13.60
N ALA A 30 0.66 -10.09 14.36
CA ALA A 30 0.95 -8.68 14.08
C ALA A 30 1.40 -8.35 12.64
N SER A 31 1.82 -9.36 11.85
CA SER A 31 2.15 -9.28 10.42
C SER A 31 0.96 -9.16 9.45
N ASP A 32 -0.28 -9.37 9.89
CA ASP A 32 -1.49 -9.27 9.05
C ASP A 32 -2.18 -7.90 9.14
N ARG A 33 -1.56 -6.92 9.78
CA ARG A 33 -2.09 -5.55 9.84
C ARG A 33 -1.84 -4.80 8.52
N ALA A 34 -2.85 -4.05 8.08
CA ALA A 34 -2.73 -3.15 6.94
C ALA A 34 -1.66 -2.09 7.23
N VAL A 35 -0.80 -1.83 6.25
CA VAL A 35 0.26 -0.82 6.32
C VAL A 35 0.13 0.06 5.09
N ALA A 36 0.39 1.35 5.30
CA ALA A 36 0.10 2.48 4.42
C ALA A 36 -1.36 2.94 4.52
N MET A 37 -1.51 3.96 5.33
CA MET A 37 -2.57 4.93 5.17
C MET A 37 -1.98 6.06 4.30
N MET A 38 -2.67 6.47 3.24
CA MET A 38 -2.31 7.64 2.41
C MET A 38 -3.24 8.81 2.74
N ARG A 39 -2.70 10.04 2.88
CA ARG A 39 -3.46 11.30 2.96
C ARG A 39 -3.17 12.13 1.71
N GLY A 40 -4.20 12.46 0.92
CA GLY A 40 -4.09 13.41 -0.19
C GLY A 40 -3.29 12.91 -1.40
N ALA A 41 -3.32 13.69 -2.48
CA ALA A 41 -2.63 13.40 -3.75
C ALA A 41 -1.20 13.97 -3.81
N SER A 42 -0.58 14.29 -2.67
CA SER A 42 0.76 14.88 -2.61
C SER A 42 1.56 14.22 -1.50
N PHE A 43 2.68 13.58 -1.86
CA PHE A 43 3.68 12.94 -1.00
C PHE A 43 3.20 12.64 0.43
N ALA A 44 2.49 11.52 0.63
CA ALA A 44 2.17 11.14 2.01
C ALA A 44 3.30 10.29 2.58
N ARG A 45 3.69 10.62 3.81
CA ARG A 45 4.32 9.65 4.70
C ARG A 45 3.32 8.53 4.94
N ALA A 46 3.57 7.36 4.36
CA ALA A 46 2.86 6.17 4.76
C ALA A 46 3.24 5.85 6.21
N ARG A 47 2.22 5.64 7.05
CA ARG A 47 2.42 5.18 8.43
C ARG A 47 1.91 3.75 8.55
N ALA A 48 2.65 2.94 9.30
CA ALA A 48 2.12 1.73 9.91
C ALA A 48 1.26 2.20 11.10
N VAL A 49 -0.03 1.87 11.10
CA VAL A 49 -0.89 2.18 12.25
C VAL A 49 -0.93 0.95 13.15
N VAL A 50 -0.52 1.14 14.40
CA VAL A 50 -0.69 0.18 15.49
C VAL A 50 -1.93 0.63 16.24
N GLU A 51 -3.11 0.08 15.92
CA GLU A 51 -4.34 0.42 16.66
C GLU A 51 -4.68 -0.66 17.68
N ASP A 52 -4.54 -0.35 18.96
CA ASP A 52 -5.25 -1.03 20.03
C ASP A 52 -6.73 -0.65 19.90
N GLY A 53 -7.57 -1.61 19.55
CA GLY A 53 -8.91 -1.36 19.07
C GLY A 53 -9.92 -0.99 20.15
N GLU A 54 -10.91 -0.18 19.79
CA GLU A 54 -12.27 -0.28 20.30
C GLU A 54 -13.27 0.15 19.21
N SER A 55 -14.23 -0.74 18.97
CA SER A 55 -15.29 -0.64 17.96
C SER A 55 -16.40 0.31 18.40
N ALA A 56 -16.94 1.10 17.47
CA ALA A 56 -18.33 1.55 17.57
C ALA A 56 -18.97 1.65 16.19
N MET A 57 -19.90 0.73 15.95
CA MET A 57 -20.82 0.67 14.83
C MET A 57 -22.02 1.56 15.16
N GLY A 58 -22.49 2.35 14.20
CA GLY A 58 -23.72 3.12 14.34
C GLY A 58 -24.38 3.32 12.98
N ALA A 59 -25.37 2.48 12.69
CA ALA A 59 -26.26 2.59 11.54
C ALA A 59 -27.54 3.36 11.91
N ALA A 60 -28.09 4.16 10.99
CA ALA A 60 -29.51 4.50 10.83
C ALA A 60 -29.62 5.47 9.62
N SER A 61 -30.07 5.03 8.45
CA SER A 61 -31.46 4.86 7.97
C SER A 61 -32.15 6.15 7.49
N THR A 62 -32.87 5.96 6.39
CA THR A 62 -33.53 6.89 5.47
C THR A 62 -34.84 7.48 6.00
N SER A 63 -35.21 8.69 5.57
CA SER A 63 -36.53 8.93 4.96
C SER A 63 -36.61 10.27 4.23
N SER A 64 -37.30 10.24 3.09
CA SER A 64 -37.60 11.34 2.18
C SER A 64 -39.01 11.86 2.48
N SER A 65 -39.26 13.15 2.29
CA SER A 65 -40.59 13.67 1.96
C SER A 65 -40.45 14.99 1.20
N ALA A 66 -41.09 15.05 0.03
CA ALA A 66 -41.18 16.23 -0.81
C ALA A 66 -42.58 16.86 -0.67
N ALA A 67 -42.66 18.19 -0.61
CA ALA A 67 -43.73 18.96 -1.24
C ALA A 67 -43.30 20.44 -1.34
N SER A 68 -43.58 21.01 -2.51
CA SER A 68 -43.22 22.32 -2.99
C SER A 68 -44.36 23.33 -2.84
N SER A 69 -44.05 24.62 -2.71
CA SER A 69 -44.64 25.69 -3.54
C SER A 69 -43.96 27.05 -3.28
N SER A 70 -44.12 27.93 -4.26
CA SER A 70 -43.18 28.96 -4.70
C SER A 70 -43.38 30.32 -4.04
N SER A 71 -42.28 31.03 -3.76
CA SER A 71 -42.16 32.48 -4.03
C SER A 71 -40.69 32.91 -3.91
N SER A 72 -40.08 33.20 -5.06
CA SER A 72 -38.74 33.76 -5.23
C SER A 72 -38.66 35.13 -4.57
N SER A 73 -37.64 35.46 -3.79
CA SER A 73 -36.31 35.82 -4.28
C SER A 73 -35.34 36.02 -3.10
N SER A 74 -34.06 35.76 -3.32
CA SER A 74 -32.91 35.94 -2.39
C SER A 74 -32.52 34.75 -1.48
N TRP A 75 -32.82 33.52 -1.88
CA TRP A 75 -32.11 32.32 -1.39
C TRP A 75 -31.23 31.68 -2.46
N MET A 76 -31.37 32.14 -3.71
CA MET A 76 -30.52 31.73 -4.82
C MET A 76 -29.19 32.47 -4.69
N THR A 77 -28.10 31.73 -4.53
CA THR A 77 -26.70 32.16 -4.41
C THR A 77 -26.20 32.60 -3.03
N SER A 78 -26.57 31.84 -2.00
CA SER A 78 -25.57 31.52 -0.97
C SER A 78 -25.78 30.11 -0.45
N THR A 79 -25.62 29.14 -1.35
CA THR A 79 -24.89 27.95 -0.92
C THR A 79 -23.49 28.46 -0.61
N THR A 80 -23.27 28.90 0.64
CA THR A 80 -21.94 28.81 1.22
C THR A 80 -21.52 27.39 0.92
N ARG A 81 -20.66 27.22 -0.09
CA ARG A 81 -20.07 25.93 -0.42
C ARG A 81 -19.27 25.60 0.83
N THR A 82 -19.90 24.93 1.79
CA THR A 82 -19.20 24.15 2.78
C THR A 82 -18.34 23.26 1.90
N LYS A 83 -17.05 23.60 1.81
CA LYS A 83 -16.12 22.81 1.03
C LYS A 83 -16.05 21.50 1.79
N GLY A 84 -16.92 20.56 1.41
CA GLY A 84 -16.87 19.20 1.91
C GLY A 84 -15.45 18.71 1.70
N ARG A 85 -14.91 17.99 2.67
CA ARG A 85 -13.58 17.38 2.52
C ARG A 85 -13.57 16.55 1.24
N ASP A 86 -12.56 16.72 0.41
CA ASP A 86 -12.38 15.89 -0.78
C ASP A 86 -12.23 14.44 -0.32
N ALA A 87 -12.70 13.45 -1.10
CA ALA A 87 -12.48 12.04 -0.78
C ALA A 87 -10.98 11.73 -0.59
N ARG A 88 -10.09 12.51 -1.22
CA ARG A 88 -8.64 12.44 -1.08
C ARG A 88 -8.12 12.88 0.29
N ASP A 89 -8.92 13.61 1.08
CA ASP A 89 -8.50 14.10 2.40
C ASP A 89 -8.60 13.03 3.50
N TYR A 90 -9.07 11.83 3.16
CA TYR A 90 -9.24 10.70 4.06
C TYR A 90 -8.09 9.68 3.95
N TRP A 91 -8.00 8.81 4.96
CA TRP A 91 -7.04 7.71 5.00
C TRP A 91 -7.62 6.45 4.35
N PHE A 92 -6.81 5.76 3.53
CA PHE A 92 -7.18 4.53 2.86
C PHE A 92 -6.18 3.41 3.20
N PRO A 93 -6.64 2.22 3.62
CA PRO A 93 -5.78 1.04 3.70
C PRO A 93 -5.51 0.53 2.28
N VAL A 94 -4.23 0.38 1.90
CA VAL A 94 -3.85 0.03 0.52
C VAL A 94 -3.03 -1.26 0.38
N ALA A 95 -2.37 -1.73 1.45
CA ALA A 95 -1.58 -2.95 1.43
C ALA A 95 -1.44 -3.56 2.84
N PHE A 96 -0.92 -4.78 2.94
CA PHE A 96 -0.53 -5.39 4.21
C PHE A 96 0.94 -5.12 4.52
N ALA A 97 1.29 -5.08 5.82
CA ALA A 97 2.68 -5.02 6.26
C ALA A 97 3.56 -6.10 5.63
N ARG A 98 2.96 -7.27 5.39
CA ARG A 98 3.64 -8.44 4.83
C ARG A 98 4.04 -8.27 3.37
N ASP A 99 3.38 -7.38 2.63
CA ASP A 99 3.63 -7.14 1.21
C ASP A 99 4.89 -6.29 1.00
N VAL A 100 5.32 -5.55 2.04
CA VAL A 100 6.55 -4.75 2.07
C VAL A 100 7.32 -5.08 3.35
N ARG A 101 7.77 -6.32 3.48
CA ARG A 101 8.41 -6.83 4.71
C ARG A 101 9.82 -6.35 4.90
N ASP A 102 10.61 -6.44 3.84
CA ASP A 102 12.04 -6.22 3.88
C ASP A 102 12.43 -5.01 3.03
N LYS A 103 13.72 -4.65 3.10
CA LYS A 103 14.29 -3.49 2.41
C LYS A 103 14.41 -3.67 0.90
N THR A 104 14.02 -4.82 0.35
CA THR A 104 14.08 -5.12 -1.09
C THR A 104 12.70 -5.28 -1.72
N SER A 105 11.70 -5.66 -0.91
CA SER A 105 10.31 -5.81 -1.31
C SER A 105 9.65 -4.48 -1.67
N MET A 106 8.77 -4.52 -2.67
CA MET A 106 7.94 -3.41 -3.09
C MET A 106 6.50 -3.90 -3.27
N ALA A 107 5.52 -3.05 -2.98
CA ALA A 107 4.11 -3.32 -3.25
C ALA A 107 3.50 -2.16 -4.04
N THR A 108 2.71 -2.48 -5.06
CA THR A 108 2.07 -1.50 -5.94
C THR A 108 0.57 -1.50 -5.76
N PHE A 109 -0.06 -0.34 -5.89
CA PHE A 109 -1.52 -0.21 -5.86
C PHE A 109 -1.97 1.02 -6.66
N ASP A 110 -3.22 1.01 -7.11
CA ASP A 110 -3.86 2.16 -7.73
C ASP A 110 -4.82 2.83 -6.74
N LEU A 111 -4.74 4.15 -6.63
CA LEU A 111 -5.67 4.94 -5.83
C LEU A 111 -6.01 6.23 -6.57
N PHE A 112 -7.29 6.48 -6.80
CA PHE A 112 -7.81 7.61 -7.59
C PHE A 112 -7.20 7.71 -9.00
N ASN A 113 -7.01 6.56 -9.67
CA ASN A 113 -6.36 6.44 -10.99
C ASN A 113 -4.90 6.93 -11.01
N VAL A 114 -4.24 6.93 -9.86
CA VAL A 114 -2.81 7.21 -9.76
C VAL A 114 -2.12 5.93 -9.28
N PRO A 115 -1.09 5.44 -10.00
CA PRO A 115 -0.31 4.30 -9.56
C PRO A 115 0.68 4.72 -8.48
N TRP A 116 0.81 3.89 -7.45
CA TRP A 116 1.66 4.12 -6.29
C TRP A 116 2.53 2.89 -6.02
N VAL A 117 3.70 3.14 -5.44
CA VAL A 117 4.62 2.10 -4.98
C VAL A 117 5.05 2.36 -3.54
N LEU A 118 4.97 1.30 -2.75
CA LEU A 118 5.47 1.21 -1.37
C LEU A 118 6.82 0.51 -1.34
N PHE A 119 7.73 1.01 -0.52
CA PHE A 119 9.03 0.40 -0.26
C PHE A 119 9.55 0.83 1.12
N ARG A 120 10.67 0.27 1.58
CA ARG A 120 11.30 0.66 2.85
C ARG A 120 12.60 1.42 2.66
N GLY A 121 12.78 2.43 3.50
CA GLY A 121 14.05 3.11 3.72
C GLY A 121 15.06 2.23 4.44
N GLU A 122 16.29 2.71 4.54
CA GLU A 122 17.37 2.02 5.25
C GLU A 122 17.11 1.98 6.76
N ASP A 123 16.40 2.98 7.27
CA ASP A 123 15.85 3.09 8.62
C ASP A 123 14.65 2.15 8.87
N GLY A 124 14.14 1.49 7.84
CA GLY A 124 12.95 0.63 7.89
C GLY A 124 11.63 1.39 7.77
N GLU A 125 11.66 2.72 7.67
CA GLU A 125 10.48 3.56 7.48
C GLU A 125 9.85 3.31 6.11
N LEU A 126 8.52 3.42 6.03
CA LEU A 126 7.79 3.16 4.80
C LEU A 126 7.78 4.41 3.90
N GLY A 127 8.20 4.25 2.66
CA GLY A 127 7.99 5.21 1.58
C GLY A 127 6.74 4.88 0.79
N CYS A 128 6.02 5.92 0.35
CA CYS A 128 4.92 5.81 -0.60
C CYS A 128 5.05 6.93 -1.63
N VAL A 129 5.37 6.57 -2.87
CA VAL A 129 5.60 7.53 -3.95
C VAL A 129 4.77 7.14 -5.16
N LYS A 130 4.47 8.11 -6.02
CA LYS A 130 3.85 7.83 -7.32
C LYS A 130 4.76 6.84 -8.05
N ASP A 131 4.19 5.78 -8.62
CA ASP A 131 4.95 4.77 -9.36
C ASP A 131 5.34 5.27 -10.76
N GLU A 132 6.04 6.39 -10.80
CA GLU A 132 6.33 7.12 -12.01
C GLU A 132 7.62 7.93 -11.83
N CYS A 133 8.64 7.62 -12.62
CA CYS A 133 9.87 8.39 -12.64
C CYS A 133 9.66 9.76 -13.29
N ALA A 134 10.02 10.84 -12.61
CA ALA A 134 9.91 12.22 -13.10
C ALA A 134 10.67 12.50 -14.41
N HIS A 135 11.61 11.62 -14.81
CA HIS A 135 12.32 11.76 -16.07
C HIS A 135 11.44 11.44 -17.29
N ARG A 136 10.86 10.22 -17.36
CA ARG A 136 10.12 9.72 -18.53
C ARG A 136 8.97 8.77 -18.16
N ALA A 137 8.40 8.96 -16.98
CA ALA A 137 7.28 8.19 -16.46
C ALA A 137 7.48 6.66 -16.40
N CYS A 138 8.73 6.19 -16.42
CA CYS A 138 9.02 4.77 -16.22
C CYS A 138 8.54 4.34 -14.82
N PRO A 139 7.76 3.25 -14.69
CA PRO A 139 7.35 2.72 -13.40
C PRO A 139 8.57 2.42 -12.52
N LEU A 140 8.57 2.94 -11.31
CA LEU A 140 9.65 2.76 -10.34
C LEU A 140 9.65 1.34 -9.77
N SER A 141 8.47 0.71 -9.67
CA SER A 141 8.24 -0.66 -9.22
C SER A 141 8.92 -1.72 -10.09
N LEU A 142 9.23 -1.42 -11.35
CA LEU A 142 10.04 -2.27 -12.22
C LEU A 142 11.54 -2.21 -11.90
N GLY A 143 11.93 -1.32 -10.99
CA GLY A 143 13.29 -1.12 -10.54
C GLY A 143 13.64 -1.96 -9.32
N LYS A 144 14.37 -1.34 -8.40
CA LYS A 144 14.82 -1.98 -7.16
C LYS A 144 15.03 -0.95 -6.07
N VAL A 145 15.05 -1.40 -4.82
CA VAL A 145 15.49 -0.57 -3.69
C VAL A 145 17.00 -0.69 -3.53
N VAL A 146 17.69 0.44 -3.44
CA VAL A 146 19.14 0.57 -3.25
C VAL A 146 19.37 1.52 -2.08
N GLU A 147 19.97 1.02 -0.99
CA GLU A 147 20.27 1.84 0.20
C GLU A 147 19.04 2.63 0.71
N GLY A 148 17.89 1.96 0.78
CA GLY A 148 16.63 2.57 1.20
C GLY A 148 16.01 3.58 0.22
N ARG A 149 16.46 3.61 -1.03
CA ARG A 149 15.93 4.47 -2.10
C ARG A 149 15.42 3.64 -3.25
N ILE A 150 14.28 4.01 -3.82
CA ILE A 150 13.78 3.33 -5.02
C ILE A 150 14.53 3.86 -6.25
N GLN A 151 15.15 2.95 -6.99
CA GLN A 151 15.93 3.23 -8.18
C GLN A 151 15.13 2.86 -9.43
N CYS A 152 14.93 3.84 -10.32
CA CYS A 152 14.30 3.64 -11.61
C CYS A 152 15.15 2.72 -12.51
N PRO A 153 14.58 1.69 -13.14
CA PRO A 153 15.33 0.73 -13.96
C PRO A 153 15.84 1.34 -15.27
N TYR A 154 15.28 2.47 -15.70
CA TYR A 154 15.61 3.05 -16.99
C TYR A 154 16.99 3.74 -16.99
N HIS A 155 17.18 4.72 -16.11
CA HIS A 155 18.42 5.52 -16.06
C HIS A 155 19.00 5.67 -14.65
N GLY A 156 18.54 4.84 -13.70
CA GLY A 156 19.09 4.81 -12.35
C GLY A 156 18.80 6.04 -11.51
N TRP A 157 17.74 6.80 -11.81
CA TRP A 157 17.28 7.89 -10.94
C TRP A 157 16.80 7.30 -9.61
N GLU A 158 17.25 7.86 -8.48
CA GLU A 158 16.92 7.35 -7.15
C GLU A 158 16.08 8.35 -6.35
N TYR A 159 15.07 7.83 -5.65
CA TYR A 159 14.13 8.59 -4.86
C TYR A 159 14.10 8.12 -3.40
N THR A 160 14.06 9.06 -2.47
CA THR A 160 13.90 8.78 -1.03
C THR A 160 12.48 8.34 -0.69
N THR A 161 12.26 7.83 0.52
CA THR A 161 10.91 7.50 1.05
C THR A 161 9.95 8.70 1.06
N GLY A 162 10.47 9.93 1.08
CA GLY A 162 9.69 11.16 0.94
C GLY A 162 9.45 11.62 -0.51
N GLY A 163 9.93 10.87 -1.51
CA GLY A 163 9.77 11.19 -2.94
C GLY A 163 10.79 12.17 -3.52
N ALA A 164 11.74 12.67 -2.74
CA ALA A 164 12.79 13.54 -3.27
C ALA A 164 13.75 12.75 -4.17
N CYS A 165 13.99 13.24 -5.38
CA CYS A 165 15.02 12.69 -6.29
C CYS A 165 16.40 13.15 -5.82
N VAL A 166 17.25 12.20 -5.43
CA VAL A 166 18.56 12.49 -4.83
C VAL A 166 19.74 12.03 -5.69
N LYS A 167 19.48 11.29 -6.76
CA LYS A 167 20.50 10.85 -7.70
C LYS A 167 19.95 10.83 -9.11
N MET A 168 20.71 11.43 -10.02
CA MET A 168 20.44 11.49 -11.45
C MET A 168 21.75 11.18 -12.19
N PRO A 169 22.07 9.89 -12.47
CA PRO A 169 23.40 9.49 -12.95
C PRO A 169 23.90 10.24 -14.19
N SER A 170 22.99 10.70 -15.06
CA SER A 170 23.32 11.43 -16.29
C SER A 170 23.40 12.96 -16.12
N CYS A 171 23.18 13.48 -14.91
CA CYS A 171 23.15 14.92 -14.63
C CYS A 171 24.22 15.30 -13.60
N LYS A 172 24.87 16.45 -13.80
CA LYS A 172 25.71 17.06 -12.77
C LYS A 172 24.82 17.81 -11.80
N PHE A 173 24.88 17.46 -10.52
CA PHE A 173 24.19 18.20 -9.47
C PHE A 173 24.93 19.52 -9.25
N LEU A 174 24.41 20.60 -9.82
CA LEU A 174 24.95 21.94 -9.60
C LEU A 174 24.39 22.47 -8.28
N LYS A 175 25.27 22.82 -7.35
CA LYS A 175 24.93 23.52 -6.12
C LYS A 175 25.16 25.02 -6.33
N ASP A 176 24.40 25.85 -5.61
CA ASP A 176 24.62 27.29 -5.52
C ASP A 176 24.51 28.06 -6.85
N VAL A 177 23.59 27.62 -7.73
CA VAL A 177 23.26 28.37 -8.95
C VAL A 177 22.43 29.59 -8.56
N VAL A 178 23.07 30.76 -8.55
CA VAL A 178 22.37 32.05 -8.45
C VAL A 178 21.78 32.36 -9.82
N LEU A 179 20.45 32.36 -9.91
CA LEU A 179 19.74 32.86 -11.08
C LEU A 179 19.71 34.39 -10.98
N ASN A 180 20.41 35.07 -11.88
CA ASN A 180 20.34 36.52 -12.03
C ASN A 180 18.98 36.97 -12.57
#